data_AF-A0A7S3IV67-F1
#
_entry.id   AF-A0A7S3IV67-F1
#
_cell.length_a   1.000
_cell.length_b   1.000
_cell.length_c   1.000
_cell.angle_alpha   90.00
_cell.angle_beta   90.00
_cell.angle_gamma   90.00
#
_symmetry.space_group_name_H-M   'P 1'
#
loop_
_entity.id
_entity.type
_entity.pdbx_description
1 polymer ?
#
loop_
_entity_poly.entity_id
_entity_poly.type
_entity_poly.pdbx_seq_one_letter_code
_entity_poly.pdbx_strand_id
1 'polypeptide(L)'
;MDSIFCINSGGVILRECTLTLKSIPNHLNQKFVALVSFPSSSFNLIGCEFIGNETDHTSGVIAINSNVQISNCRFSNFKQGSMHLISKRDNRVVVQNCQIFNCSLVGIYLQ
;
A
#
# COMPACT_ATOMS: atom_id res chain seq x y z
N MET A 1 8.86 4.15 -10.94
CA MET A 1 7.63 3.55 -10.38
C MET A 1 6.74 4.70 -10.00
N ASP A 2 5.53 4.73 -10.54
CA ASP A 2 4.60 5.82 -10.26
C ASP A 2 3.79 5.48 -9.00
N SER A 3 3.51 6.51 -8.21
CA SER A 3 2.72 6.34 -6.99
C SER A 3 1.99 7.61 -6.59
N ILE A 4 0.94 7.47 -5.77
CA ILE A 4 0.31 8.64 -5.14
C ILE A 4 1.25 9.18 -4.06
N PHE A 5 1.75 8.31 -3.17
CA PHE A 5 2.73 8.65 -2.15
C PHE A 5 4.02 7.84 -2.33
N CYS A 6 5.14 8.56 -2.41
CA CYS A 6 6.48 8.01 -2.42
C CYS A 6 7.25 8.54 -1.21
N ILE A 7 7.51 7.68 -0.22
CA ILE A 7 8.17 8.05 1.03
C ILE A 7 9.62 7.59 0.98
N ASN A 8 10.50 8.50 0.58
CA ASN A 8 11.94 8.21 0.46
C ASN A 8 12.67 8.25 1.81
N SER A 9 12.20 9.05 2.76
CA SER A 9 12.74 9.17 4.11
C SER A 9 11.72 9.82 5.05
N GLY A 10 11.95 9.71 6.36
CA GLY A 10 11.11 10.36 7.37
C GLY A 10 9.83 9.59 7.68
N GLY A 11 8.72 10.30 7.88
CA GLY A 11 7.46 9.71 8.34
C GLY A 11 6.25 10.37 7.71
N VAL A 12 5.26 9.56 7.34
CA VAL A 12 3.94 10.03 6.91
C VAL A 12 2.86 9.45 7.81
N ILE A 13 1.91 10.28 8.23
CA ILE A 13 0.73 9.85 8.96
C ILE A 13 -0.50 10.24 8.14
N LEU A 14 -1.30 9.25 7.75
CA LEU A 14 -2.59 9.46 7.10
C LEU A 14 -3.69 8.96 8.02
N ARG A 15 -4.71 9.81 8.23
CA ARG A 15 -5.87 9.49 9.04
C ARG A 15 -7.12 9.76 8.22
N GLU A 16 -8.01 8.78 8.15
CA GLU A 16 -9.34 8.92 7.52
C GLU A 16 -9.27 9.44 6.08
N CYS A 17 -8.19 9.09 5.36
CA CYS A 17 -7.97 9.50 3.98
C CYS A 17 -8.45 8.42 3.01
N THR A 18 -8.95 8.85 1.84
CA THR A 18 -9.23 7.95 0.71
C THR A 18 -8.18 8.11 -0.37
N LEU A 19 -7.48 7.02 -0.70
CA LEU A 19 -6.51 6.96 -1.79
C LEU A 19 -7.06 6.04 -2.88
N THR A 20 -7.28 6.59 -4.08
CA THR A 20 -7.95 5.88 -5.18
C THR A 20 -7.12 5.89 -6.45
N LEU A 21 -7.06 4.74 -7.12
CA LEU A 21 -6.44 4.55 -8.43
C LEU A 21 -7.49 4.38 -9.54
N LYS A 22 -8.77 4.65 -9.27
CA LYS A 22 -9.86 4.50 -10.26
C LYS A 22 -9.67 5.32 -11.53
N SER A 23 -8.98 6.46 -11.46
CA SER A 23 -8.72 7.33 -12.61
C SER A 23 -7.45 6.97 -13.38
N ILE A 24 -6.70 5.97 -12.93
CA ILE A 24 -5.49 5.52 -13.63
C ILE A 24 -5.88 4.75 -14.90
N PRO A 25 -5.31 5.07 -16.07
CA PRO A 25 -5.66 4.43 -17.34
C PRO A 25 -5.52 2.90 -17.33
N ASN A 26 -6.33 2.22 -18.15
CA ASN A 26 -6.37 0.76 -18.19
C ASN A 26 -5.15 0.09 -18.84
N HIS A 27 -4.36 0.83 -19.62
CA HIS A 27 -3.21 0.32 -20.37
C HIS A 27 -1.91 0.95 -19.88
N LEU A 28 -1.57 0.68 -18.62
CA LEU A 28 -0.26 1.08 -18.10
C LEU A 28 0.82 0.12 -18.59
N ASN A 29 1.97 0.65 -18.99
CA ASN A 29 3.16 -0.16 -19.28
C ASN A 29 4.01 -0.43 -18.02
N GLN A 30 3.57 0.05 -16.85
CA GLN A 30 4.29 -0.06 -15.60
C GLN A 30 3.36 -0.17 -14.39
N LYS A 31 3.90 -0.66 -13.27
CA LYS A 31 3.16 -0.73 -12.01
C LYS A 31 2.91 0.65 -11.42
N PHE A 32 1.69 0.87 -10.94
CA PHE A 32 1.27 2.07 -10.22
C PHE A 32 0.83 1.70 -8.80
N VAL A 33 1.44 2.33 -7.79
CA VAL A 33 1.25 1.95 -6.39
C VAL A 33 0.57 3.08 -5.62
N ALA A 34 -0.42 2.82 -4.77
CA ALA A 34 -1.02 3.90 -3.99
C ALA A 34 -0.01 4.51 -2.99
N LEU A 35 0.74 3.67 -2.28
CA LEU A 35 1.81 4.12 -1.37
C LEU A 35 3.04 3.22 -1.49
N VAL A 36 4.21 3.83 -1.71
CA VAL A 36 5.51 3.16 -1.63
C VAL A 36 6.38 3.81 -0.56
N SER A 37 7.05 2.99 0.24
CA SER A 37 8.00 3.43 1.28
C SER A 37 9.34 2.71 1.16
N PHE A 38 10.42 3.45 1.39
CA PHE A 38 11.80 3.00 1.22
C PHE A 38 12.53 2.88 2.57
N PRO A 39 13.76 2.35 2.62
CA PRO A 39 14.51 2.23 3.86
C PRO A 39 14.62 3.57 4.62
N SER A 40 14.70 3.50 5.96
CA SER A 40 14.75 4.69 6.83
C SER A 40 13.50 5.58 6.76
N SER A 41 12.38 5.04 6.28
CA SER A 41 11.07 5.69 6.32
C SER A 41 10.10 4.96 7.26
N SER A 42 9.02 5.66 7.59
CA SER A 42 7.92 5.12 8.36
C SER A 42 6.59 5.64 7.84
N PHE A 43 5.53 4.85 8.01
CA PHE A 43 4.19 5.37 7.81
C PHE A 43 3.18 4.78 8.79
N ASN A 44 2.17 5.60 9.11
CA ASN A 44 1.05 5.23 9.96
C ASN A 44 -0.27 5.54 9.25
N LEU A 45 -1.04 4.50 8.95
CA LEU A 45 -2.35 4.59 8.30
C LEU A 45 -3.43 4.21 9.33
N ILE A 46 -4.38 5.12 9.55
CA ILE A 46 -5.46 4.94 10.52
C ILE A 46 -6.79 5.27 9.86
N GLY A 47 -7.69 4.30 9.75
CA GLY A 47 -9.03 4.56 9.19
C GLY A 47 -9.02 4.93 7.70
N CYS A 48 -7.95 4.63 6.97
CA CYS A 48 -7.83 4.99 5.56
C CYS A 48 -8.50 3.96 4.64
N GLU A 49 -9.00 4.42 3.51
CA GLU A 49 -9.52 3.57 2.43
C GLU A 49 -8.62 3.65 1.20
N PHE A 50 -8.20 2.49 0.71
CA PHE A 50 -7.37 2.31 -0.47
C PHE A 50 -8.17 1.55 -1.52
N ILE A 51 -8.32 2.16 -2.69
CA ILE A 51 -9.15 1.63 -3.77
C ILE A 51 -8.30 1.51 -5.04
N GLY A 52 -8.02 0.28 -5.45
CA GLY A 52 -7.40 -0.01 -6.74
C GLY A 52 -8.39 0.13 -7.89
N ASN A 53 -8.04 -0.46 -9.02
CA ASN A 53 -8.83 -0.47 -10.24
C ASN A 53 -8.84 -1.88 -10.88
N GLU A 54 -9.40 -1.98 -12.08
CA GLU A 54 -9.49 -3.27 -12.78
C GLU A 54 -8.18 -3.68 -13.45
N THR A 55 -7.15 -2.83 -13.44
CA THR A 55 -5.90 -3.10 -14.14
C THR A 55 -5.00 -4.05 -13.36
N ASP A 56 -4.31 -4.91 -14.10
CA ASP A 56 -3.32 -5.86 -13.59
C ASP A 56 -1.98 -5.19 -13.26
N HIS A 57 -1.94 -3.88 -13.06
CA HIS A 57 -0.73 -3.12 -12.78
C HIS A 57 -0.83 -2.25 -11.52
N THR A 58 -1.93 -2.31 -10.78
CA THR A 58 -2.09 -1.54 -9.53
C THR A 58 -1.84 -2.35 -8.27
N SER A 59 -1.19 -1.71 -7.29
CA SER A 59 -0.97 -2.25 -5.95
C SER A 59 -1.28 -1.19 -4.88
N GLY A 60 -1.67 -1.63 -3.69
CA GLY A 60 -2.02 -0.73 -2.60
C GLY A 60 -0.77 -0.15 -1.94
N VAL A 61 -0.06 -0.98 -1.18
CA VAL A 61 1.13 -0.58 -0.42
C VAL A 61 2.30 -1.45 -0.80
N ILE A 62 3.45 -0.82 -1.08
CA ILE A 62 4.74 -1.50 -1.16
C ILE A 62 5.67 -0.87 -0.12
N ALA A 63 6.06 -1.63 0.89
CA ALA A 63 6.94 -1.17 1.95
C ALA A 63 8.26 -1.94 1.91
N ILE A 64 9.39 -1.24 1.77
CA ILE A 64 10.72 -1.84 1.64
C ILE A 64 11.59 -1.38 2.80
N ASN A 65 11.89 -2.30 3.71
CA ASN A 65 12.69 -2.11 4.92
C ASN A 65 12.30 -0.85 5.72
N SER A 66 11.00 -0.64 5.88
CA SER A 66 10.42 0.55 6.52
C SER A 66 9.54 0.16 7.71
N ASN A 67 9.31 1.10 8.63
CA ASN A 67 8.43 0.87 9.77
C ASN A 67 6.98 1.13 9.35
N VAL A 68 6.12 0.13 9.56
CA VAL A 68 4.75 0.09 9.05
C VAL A 68 3.75 -0.04 10.19
N GLN A 69 2.81 0.90 10.28
CA GLN A 69 1.65 0.78 11.14
C GLN A 69 0.38 1.02 10.32
N ILE A 70 -0.49 0.02 10.25
CA ILE A 70 -1.76 0.07 9.52
C ILE A 70 -2.85 -0.45 10.43
N SER A 71 -3.86 0.39 10.69
CA SER A 71 -4.94 0.05 11.61
C SER A 71 -6.29 0.56 11.13
N ASN A 72 -7.32 -0.29 11.25
CA ASN A 72 -8.69 0.06 10.88
C ASN A 72 -8.83 0.54 9.43
N CYS A 73 -7.97 0.04 8.52
CA CYS A 73 -7.96 0.46 7.12
C CYS A 73 -8.70 -0.53 6.22
N ARG A 74 -9.13 -0.05 5.05
CA ARG A 74 -9.79 -0.86 4.03
C ARG A 74 -8.98 -0.84 2.74
N PHE A 75 -8.73 -2.01 2.16
CA PHE A 75 -8.04 -2.16 0.88
C PHE A 75 -8.89 -3.00 -0.06
N SER A 76 -9.11 -2.50 -1.27
CA SER A 76 -10.00 -3.14 -2.23
C SER A 76 -9.52 -3.01 -3.67
N ASN A 77 -9.85 -4.01 -4.49
CA ASN A 77 -9.70 -3.98 -5.95
C ASN A 77 -8.24 -3.79 -6.42
N PHE A 78 -7.26 -4.42 -5.76
CA PHE A 78 -5.86 -4.43 -6.22
C PHE A 78 -5.52 -5.76 -6.90
N LYS A 79 -5.32 -5.75 -8.22
CA LYS A 79 -5.05 -6.97 -8.98
C LYS A 79 -3.64 -7.53 -8.73
N GLN A 80 -2.62 -6.68 -8.60
CA GLN A 80 -1.24 -7.10 -8.28
C GLN A 80 -0.98 -7.32 -6.79
N GLY A 81 -2.00 -7.08 -5.96
CA GLY A 81 -1.96 -7.32 -4.52
C GLY A 81 -2.10 -6.05 -3.69
N SER A 82 -2.71 -6.19 -2.53
CA SER A 82 -3.02 -5.04 -1.68
C SER A 82 -1.80 -4.55 -0.90
N MET A 83 -1.00 -5.43 -0.32
CA MET A 83 0.18 -5.04 0.46
C MET A 83 1.36 -5.98 0.21
N HIS A 84 2.51 -5.42 -0.18
CA HIS A 84 3.80 -6.10 -0.22
C HIS A 84 4.73 -5.44 0.81
N LEU A 85 5.02 -6.15 1.88
CA LEU A 85 5.80 -5.66 3.01
C LEU A 85 7.09 -6.49 3.07
N ILE A 86 8.22 -5.88 2.73
CA ILE A 86 9.54 -6.49 2.80
C ILE A 86 10.27 -5.85 3.97
N SER A 87 10.62 -6.64 4.98
CA SER A 87 11.12 -6.14 6.25
C SER A 87 12.39 -6.89 6.69
N LYS A 88 13.29 -6.17 7.34
CA LYS A 88 14.41 -6.74 8.09
C LYS A 88 14.04 -6.86 9.56
N ARG A 89 14.88 -7.55 10.34
CA ARG A 89 14.65 -7.83 11.78
C ARG A 89 14.41 -6.58 12.63
N ASP A 90 14.96 -5.44 12.22
CA ASP A 90 14.85 -4.15 12.89
C ASP A 90 13.59 -3.36 12.50
N ASN A 91 12.88 -3.76 11.45
CA ASN A 91 11.66 -3.11 11.03
C ASN A 91 10.46 -3.59 11.85
N ARG A 92 9.67 -2.64 12.33
CA ARG A 92 8.38 -2.93 12.97
C ARG A 92 7.27 -2.89 11.94
N VAL A 93 6.53 -4.00 11.81
CA VAL A 93 5.34 -4.09 10.97
C VAL A 93 4.14 -4.47 11.82
N VAL A 94 3.10 -3.63 11.77
CA VAL A 94 1.80 -3.89 12.42
C VAL A 94 0.69 -3.64 11.41
N VAL A 95 -0.10 -4.68 11.13
CA VAL A 95 -1.34 -4.58 10.34
C VAL A 95 -2.45 -5.19 11.17
N GLN A 96 -3.43 -4.38 11.58
CA GLN A 96 -4.48 -4.82 12.48
C GLN A 96 -5.85 -4.25 12.10
N ASN A 97 -6.91 -5.00 12.36
CA ASN A 97 -8.30 -4.60 12.12
C ASN A 97 -8.56 -4.07 10.69
N CYS A 98 -7.85 -4.62 9.70
CA CYS A 98 -7.98 -4.19 8.31
C CYS A 98 -8.92 -5.11 7.54
N GLN A 99 -9.67 -4.53 6.61
CA GLN A 99 -10.48 -5.28 5.64
C GLN A 99 -9.76 -5.29 4.30
N ILE A 100 -9.46 -6.48 3.79
CA ILE A 100 -8.77 -6.67 2.51
C ILE A 100 -9.59 -7.65 1.67
N PHE A 101 -10.12 -7.18 0.55
CA PHE A 101 -11.05 -7.95 -0.27
C PHE A 101 -10.92 -7.58 -1.75
N ASN A 102 -11.47 -8.40 -2.63
CA ASN A 102 -11.42 -8.22 -4.08
C ASN A 102 -9.99 -8.01 -4.65
N CYS A 103 -9.00 -8.66 -4.04
CA CYS A 103 -7.62 -8.69 -4.55
C CYS A 103 -7.42 -9.97 -5.38
N SER A 104 -6.61 -9.91 -6.45
CA SER A 104 -6.42 -11.08 -7.33
C SER A 104 -5.18 -11.90 -7.00
N LEU A 105 -4.00 -11.26 -6.93
CA LEU A 105 -2.75 -12.01 -6.69
C LEU A 105 -2.55 -12.37 -5.21
N VAL A 106 -2.60 -11.37 -4.31
CA VAL A 106 -2.38 -11.58 -2.87
C VAL A 106 -3.03 -10.46 -2.05
N GLY A 107 -3.56 -10.79 -0.86
CA GLY A 107 -4.02 -9.78 0.10
C GLY A 107 -2.83 -9.08 0.75
N ILE A 108 -2.07 -9.82 1.55
CA ILE A 108 -0.81 -9.37 2.18
C ILE A 108 0.28 -10.37 1.85
N TYR A 109 1.38 -9.88 1.29
CA TYR A 109 2.65 -10.60 1.22
C TYR A 109 3.62 -9.94 2.21
N LEU A 110 4.11 -10.71 3.18
CA LEU A 110 5.07 -10.27 4.19
C LEU A 110 6.32 -11.16 4.11
N GLN A 111 7.48 -10.54 3.87
CA GLN A 111 8.78 -11.20 3.78
C GLN A 111 9.79 -10.56 4.71
#